data_AF-A0A9X5MRP9-F1
#
_entry.id   AF-A0A9X5MRP9-F1
#
_cell.length_a   1.000
_cell.length_b   1.000
_cell.length_c   1.000
_cell.angle_alpha   90.00
_cell.angle_beta   90.00
_cell.angle_gamma   90.00
#
_symmetry.space_group_name_H-M   'P 1'
#
loop_
_entity.id
_entity.type
_entity.pdbx_description
1 polymer ?
#
loop_
_entity_poly.entity_id
_entity_poly.type
_entity_poly.pdbx_seq_one_letter_code
_entity_poly.pdbx_strand_id
1 'polypeptide(L)'
;MSAGGPIGDQLFTNVASGLLSNANNSGHAEGTTQSAVSDGSVIVRNKDKQKQDINELNRDTEHANDGSINPIFDKEQNRLKQAQLIGEIGNQAMDITQTNGICVYYRREVQ
;
A
#
# COMPACT_ATOMS: atom_id res chain seq x y z
N MET A 1 27.51 -29.35 29.94
CA MET A 1 27.39 -27.89 29.76
C MET A 1 26.53 -27.70 28.51
N SER A 2 25.22 -27.53 28.65
CA SER A 2 24.30 -27.49 27.51
C SER A 2 24.12 -26.03 27.07
N ALA A 3 24.84 -25.63 26.02
CA ALA A 3 24.62 -24.36 25.35
C ALA A 3 23.40 -24.52 24.42
N GLY A 4 22.20 -24.41 24.99
CA GLY A 4 20.93 -24.59 24.27
C GLY A 4 19.83 -23.64 24.72
N GLY A 5 20.18 -22.52 25.36
CA GLY A 5 19.28 -21.40 25.64
C GLY A 5 19.22 -20.40 24.46
N PRO A 6 18.42 -19.32 24.55
CA PRO A 6 17.51 -18.75 23.54
C PRO A 6 18.16 -18.01 22.35
N ILE A 7 19.30 -18.47 21.86
CA ILE A 7 20.00 -17.88 20.72
C ILE A 7 19.11 -17.91 19.46
N GLY A 8 18.29 -18.96 19.29
CA GLY A 8 17.32 -19.07 18.19
C GLY A 8 16.19 -18.03 18.27
N ASP A 9 15.62 -17.84 19.46
CA ASP A 9 14.57 -16.83 19.70
C ASP A 9 15.10 -15.42 19.54
N GLN A 10 16.33 -15.15 19.99
CA GLN A 10 16.97 -13.85 19.82
C GLN A 10 17.32 -13.57 18.35
N LEU A 11 17.78 -14.56 17.61
CA LEU A 11 18.02 -14.42 16.17
C LEU A 11 16.72 -14.20 15.41
N PHE A 12 15.68 -14.99 15.70
CA PHE A 12 14.35 -14.82 15.11
C PHE A 12 13.75 -13.45 15.46
N THR A 13 13.87 -13.00 16.71
CA THR A 13 13.38 -11.68 17.15
C THR A 13 14.15 -10.55 16.46
N ASN A 14 15.47 -10.65 16.29
CA ASN A 14 16.26 -9.65 15.59
C ASN A 14 15.96 -9.61 14.08
N VAL A 15 15.76 -10.76 13.45
CA VAL A 15 15.37 -10.86 12.02
C VAL A 15 13.93 -10.37 11.82
N ALA A 16 13.00 -10.78 12.67
CA ALA A 16 11.62 -10.31 12.65
C ALA A 16 11.55 -8.80 12.88
N SER A 17 12.30 -8.28 13.85
CA SER A 17 12.40 -6.84 14.13
C SER A 17 13.04 -6.08 12.97
N GLY A 18 14.09 -6.61 12.34
CA GLY A 18 14.71 -6.00 11.16
C GLY A 18 13.79 -5.98 9.93
N LEU A 19 13.04 -7.06 9.70
CA LEU A 19 12.05 -7.13 8.64
C LEU A 19 10.84 -6.22 8.91
N LEU A 20 10.34 -6.15 10.15
CA LEU A 20 9.24 -5.24 10.53
C LEU A 20 9.67 -3.76 10.46
N SER A 21 10.88 -3.45 10.92
CA SER A 21 11.43 -2.09 10.88
C SER A 21 11.64 -1.61 9.45
N ASN A 22 12.03 -2.51 8.53
CA ASN A 22 12.12 -2.20 7.11
C ASN A 22 10.75 -2.18 6.40
N ALA A 23 9.76 -2.91 6.91
CA ALA A 23 8.37 -2.82 6.43
C ALA A 23 7.69 -1.51 6.88
N ASN A 24 8.16 -0.90 7.97
CA ASN A 24 7.63 0.37 8.49
C ASN A 24 8.23 1.61 7.80
N ASN A 25 8.46 1.53 6.49
CA ASN A 25 8.91 2.66 5.67
C ASN A 25 7.79 3.70 5.54
N SER A 26 7.87 4.75 6.35
CA SER A 26 6.94 5.88 6.43
C SER A 26 7.07 6.89 5.28
N GLY A 27 7.41 6.43 4.07
CA GLY A 27 7.53 7.31 2.91
C GLY A 27 6.20 8.03 2.65
N HIS A 28 6.16 9.35 2.73
CA HIS A 28 4.93 10.11 2.44
C HIS A 28 4.86 10.36 0.93
N ALA A 29 3.73 10.01 0.31
CA ALA A 29 3.44 10.42 -1.07
C ALA A 29 2.52 11.63 -0.97
N GLU A 30 2.96 12.77 -1.46
CA GLU A 30 2.18 14.00 -1.54
C GLU A 30 1.91 14.34 -3.01
N GLY A 31 0.76 14.95 -3.27
CA GLY A 31 0.30 15.26 -4.62
C GLY A 31 -0.61 16.46 -4.62
N THR A 32 -0.45 17.33 -5.62
CA THR A 32 -1.28 18.53 -5.79
C THR A 32 -2.42 18.23 -6.74
N THR A 33 -3.66 18.35 -6.26
CA THR A 33 -4.84 18.33 -7.14
C THR A 33 -4.88 19.63 -7.94
N GLN A 34 -4.92 19.55 -9.27
CA GLN A 34 -5.31 20.71 -10.09
C GLN A 34 -6.72 20.53 -10.62
N SER A 35 -7.29 21.63 -11.09
CA SER A 35 -8.60 21.67 -11.69
C SER A 35 -8.52 22.48 -12.98
N ALA A 36 -9.28 22.06 -13.99
CA ALA A 36 -9.39 22.75 -15.26
C ALA A 36 -10.87 22.99 -15.58
N VAL A 37 -11.13 24.02 -16.38
CA VAL A 37 -12.47 24.38 -16.81
C VAL A 37 -12.63 23.99 -18.27
N SER A 38 -13.57 23.08 -18.53
CA SER A 38 -13.90 22.63 -19.88
C SER A 38 -14.18 23.79 -20.83
N ASP A 39 -14.04 23.51 -22.12
CA ASP A 39 -14.25 24.52 -23.16
C ASP A 39 -15.67 25.09 -23.14
N GLY A 40 -15.79 26.40 -23.35
CA GLY A 40 -17.08 27.10 -23.25
C GLY A 40 -16.98 28.59 -22.90
N SER A 41 -18.11 29.29 -23.02
CA SER A 41 -18.18 30.73 -22.75
C SER A 41 -18.21 31.01 -21.24
N VAL A 42 -17.28 31.85 -20.77
CA VAL A 42 -17.24 32.32 -19.38
C VAL A 42 -17.75 33.76 -19.31
N ILE A 43 -18.84 33.99 -18.58
CA ILE A 43 -19.45 35.32 -18.43
C ILE A 43 -19.08 35.91 -17.06
N VAL A 44 -18.28 36.97 -17.07
CA VAL A 44 -17.93 37.73 -15.85
C VAL A 44 -18.96 38.82 -15.57
N ARG A 45 -19.74 38.65 -14.50
CA ARG A 45 -20.80 39.61 -14.11
C ARG A 45 -20.28 40.83 -13.34
N ASN A 46 -19.20 40.68 -12.59
CA ASN A 46 -18.57 41.75 -11.82
C ASN A 46 -17.09 41.83 -12.19
N LYS A 47 -16.81 42.51 -13.30
CA LYS A 47 -15.45 42.60 -13.86
C LYS A 47 -14.49 43.34 -12.93
N ASP A 48 -14.97 44.35 -12.22
CA ASP A 48 -14.13 45.22 -11.37
C ASP A 48 -13.56 44.49 -10.14
N LYS A 49 -14.15 43.36 -9.73
CA LYS A 49 -13.68 42.52 -8.62
C LYS A 49 -13.03 41.22 -9.07
N GLN A 50 -12.89 41.01 -10.37
CA GLN A 50 -12.26 39.82 -10.93
C GLN A 50 -10.75 39.87 -10.69
N LYS A 51 -10.22 38.90 -9.95
CA LYS A 51 -8.78 38.84 -9.60
C LYS A 51 -7.93 38.01 -10.56
N GLN A 52 -8.54 37.03 -11.23
CA GLN A 52 -7.84 36.08 -12.11
C GLN A 52 -8.22 36.36 -13.57
N ASP A 53 -7.23 36.35 -14.46
CA ASP A 53 -7.48 36.41 -15.89
C ASP A 53 -8.16 35.11 -16.35
N ILE A 54 -9.26 35.28 -17.08
CA ILE A 54 -10.07 34.19 -17.63
C ILE A 54 -9.31 33.47 -18.76
N ASN A 55 -8.39 34.17 -19.43
CA ASN A 55 -7.58 33.62 -20.52
C ASN A 55 -6.47 32.69 -20.02
N GLU A 56 -6.02 32.87 -18.77
CA GLU A 56 -5.00 32.03 -18.12
C GLU A 56 -5.60 30.81 -17.41
N LEU A 57 -6.93 30.63 -17.48
CA LEU A 57 -7.58 29.48 -16.87
C LEU A 57 -7.19 28.21 -17.63
N ASN A 58 -6.76 27.19 -16.89
CA ASN A 58 -6.47 25.89 -17.48
C ASN A 58 -7.72 25.30 -18.15
N ARG A 59 -7.63 25.01 -19.45
CA ARG A 59 -8.70 24.40 -20.27
C ARG A 59 -8.48 22.92 -20.53
N ASP A 60 -7.31 22.41 -20.16
CA ASP A 60 -6.95 21.01 -20.32
C ASP A 60 -7.52 20.19 -19.16
N THR A 61 -8.76 19.72 -19.34
CA THR A 61 -9.41 18.83 -18.38
C THR A 61 -8.88 17.41 -18.40
N GLU A 62 -8.21 17.01 -19.49
CA GLU A 62 -7.66 15.65 -19.62
C GLU A 62 -6.44 15.49 -18.72
N HIS A 63 -5.55 16.48 -18.68
CA HIS A 63 -4.30 16.42 -17.92
C HIS A 63 -4.34 17.22 -16.61
N ALA A 64 -5.52 17.61 -16.13
CA ALA A 64 -5.67 18.44 -14.93
C ALA A 64 -5.07 17.80 -13.66
N ASN A 65 -4.88 16.49 -13.61
CA ASN A 65 -4.27 15.84 -12.44
C ASN A 65 -3.14 14.87 -12.83
N ASP A 66 -2.65 14.99 -14.06
CA ASP A 66 -1.68 14.04 -14.59
C ASP A 66 -0.35 14.15 -13.86
N GLY A 67 0.09 13.01 -13.31
CA GLY A 67 1.39 12.84 -12.68
C GLY A 67 1.50 13.31 -11.23
N SER A 68 0.70 14.28 -10.77
CA SER A 68 0.83 14.81 -9.39
C SER A 68 0.21 13.90 -8.33
N ILE A 69 -0.84 13.14 -8.66
CA ILE A 69 -1.56 12.30 -7.70
C ILE A 69 -1.32 10.80 -7.94
N ASN A 70 -0.84 10.40 -9.12
CA ASN A 70 -0.54 9.00 -9.46
C ASN A 70 0.31 8.28 -8.41
N PRO A 71 1.37 8.89 -7.82
CA PRO A 71 2.17 8.22 -6.79
C PRO A 71 1.37 7.81 -5.54
N ILE A 72 0.31 8.53 -5.18
CA ILE A 72 -0.55 8.22 -4.03
C ILE A 72 -1.39 6.97 -4.33
N PHE A 73 -2.01 6.92 -5.51
CA PHE A 73 -2.81 5.78 -5.93
C PHE A 73 -1.97 4.53 -6.16
N ASP A 74 -0.80 4.65 -6.78
CA ASP A 74 0.10 3.53 -7.03
C ASP A 74 0.60 2.92 -5.72
N LYS A 75 0.95 3.76 -4.74
CA LYS A 75 1.36 3.29 -3.41
C LYS A 75 0.23 2.52 -2.71
N GLU A 76 -0.99 3.04 -2.75
CA GLU A 76 -2.13 2.38 -2.11
C GLU A 76 -2.48 1.05 -2.79
N GLN A 77 -2.41 0.98 -4.13
CA GLN A 77 -2.57 -0.29 -4.85
C GLN A 77 -1.52 -1.33 -4.45
N ASN A 78 -0.25 -0.91 -4.32
CA ASN A 78 0.81 -1.79 -3.87
C ASN A 78 0.58 -2.27 -2.42
N ARG A 79 0.07 -1.41 -1.55
CA ARG A 79 -0.30 -1.77 -0.17
C ARG A 79 -1.42 -2.81 -0.14
N LEU A 80 -2.44 -2.67 -0.99
CA LEU A 80 -3.53 -3.64 -1.12
C LEU A 80 -3.03 -5.00 -1.65
N LYS A 81 -2.20 -5.01 -2.70
CA LYS A 81 -1.57 -6.23 -3.24
C LYS A 81 -0.73 -6.94 -2.17
N GLN A 82 0.06 -6.18 -1.41
CA GLN A 82 0.87 -6.73 -0.33
C GLN A 82 0.02 -7.38 0.77
N ALA A 83 -1.09 -6.73 1.16
CA ALA A 83 -2.00 -7.29 2.15
C ALA A 83 -2.66 -8.59 1.68
N GLN A 84 -3.01 -8.70 0.39
CA GLN A 84 -3.54 -9.93 -0.20
C GLN A 84 -2.52 -11.07 -0.16
N LEU A 85 -1.29 -10.81 -0.59
CA LEU A 85 -0.21 -11.81 -0.57
C LEU A 85 0.08 -12.32 0.85
N ILE A 86 0.08 -11.42 1.84
CA ILE A 86 0.25 -11.82 3.26
C ILE A 86 -0.91 -12.72 3.70
N GLY A 87 -2.15 -12.41 3.30
CA GLY A 87 -3.31 -13.25 3.56
C GLY A 87 -3.21 -14.63 2.92
N GLU A 88 -2.75 -14.72 1.67
CA GLU A 88 -2.53 -15.99 0.97
C GLU A 88 -1.46 -16.86 1.65
N ILE A 89 -0.34 -16.27 2.06
CA ILE A 89 0.71 -16.99 2.81
C ILE A 89 0.17 -17.51 4.14
N GLY A 90 -0.64 -16.73 4.85
CA GLY A 90 -1.28 -17.17 6.09
C GLY A 90 -2.19 -18.38 5.88
N ASN A 91 -2.98 -18.38 4.80
CA ASN A 91 -3.81 -19.51 4.43
C ASN A 91 -2.98 -20.76 4.06
N GLN A 92 -1.91 -20.60 3.27
CA GLN A 92 -1.00 -21.70 2.94
C GLN A 92 -0.32 -22.29 4.19
N ALA A 93 0.12 -21.45 5.13
CA ALA A 93 0.72 -21.91 6.37
C ALA A 93 -0.28 -22.69 7.27
N MET A 94 -1.55 -22.26 7.30
CA MET A 94 -2.62 -22.99 7.98
C MET A 94 -2.93 -24.33 7.30
N ASP A 95 -3.00 -24.36 5.97
CA ASP A 95 -3.22 -25.59 5.19
C ASP A 95 -2.08 -26.60 5.38
N ILE A 96 -0.83 -26.13 5.42
CA ILE A 96 0.34 -26.96 5.73
C ILE A 96 0.27 -27.48 7.17
N THR A 97 -0.15 -26.67 8.14
CA THR A 97 -0.28 -27.09 9.54
C THR A 97 -1.40 -28.12 9.70
N GLN A 98 -2.52 -27.92 9.02
CA GLN A 98 -3.64 -28.86 9.00
C GLN A 98 -3.25 -30.17 8.31
N THR A 99 -2.58 -30.10 7.17
CA THR A 99 -2.07 -31.27 6.43
C THR A 99 -1.03 -32.04 7.23
N ASN A 100 -0.10 -31.36 7.90
CA ASN A 100 0.86 -32.01 8.81
C ASN A 100 0.15 -32.62 10.03
N GLY A 101 -0.87 -31.96 10.57
CA GLY A 101 -1.72 -32.50 11.63
C GLY A 101 -2.45 -33.78 11.21
N ILE A 102 -3.00 -33.80 10.00
CA ILE A 102 -3.66 -34.96 9.40
C ILE A 102 -2.66 -36.10 9.15
N CYS A 103 -1.49 -35.81 8.59
CA CYS A 103 -0.42 -36.81 8.37
C CYS A 103 0.13 -37.38 9.68
N VAL A 104 0.25 -36.57 10.74
CA VAL A 104 0.65 -37.02 12.08
C VAL A 104 -0.48 -37.82 12.75
N TYR A 105 -1.73 -37.46 12.52
CA TYR A 105 -2.91 -38.21 13.00
C TYR A 105 -2.94 -39.61 12.37
N TYR A 106 -2.78 -39.73 11.04
CA TYR A 106 -2.71 -41.03 10.36
C TYR A 106 -1.48 -41.88 10.74
N ARG A 107 -0.39 -41.27 11.23
CA ARG A 107 0.77 -42.01 11.76
C ARG A 107 0.51 -42.61 13.16
N ARG A 108 -0.55 -42.17 13.85
CA ARG A 108 -0.92 -42.66 15.20
C ARG A 108 -1.97 -43.78 15.18
N GLU A 109 -2.63 -44.04 14.06
CA GLU A 109 -3.63 -45.11 13.92
C GLU A 109 -3.09 -46.41 13.27
N VAL A 110 -1.78 -46.48 12.97
CA VAL A 110 -1.11 -47.67 12.38
C VAL A 110 -0.03 -48.30 13.30
N GLN A 111 -0.17 -48.16 14.61
CA GLN A 111 0.52 -49.02 15.60
C GLN A 111 -0.47 -49.54 16.64
#